data_AF-A0AA36M7H9-F1
#
_entry.id   AF-A0AA36M7H9-F1
#
_cell.length_a   1.000
_cell.length_b   1.000
_cell.length_c   1.000
_cell.angle_alpha   90.00
_cell.angle_beta   90.00
_cell.angle_gamma   90.00
#
_symmetry.space_group_name_H-M   'P 1'
#
loop_
_entity.id
_entity.type
_entity.pdbx_description
1 polymer ?
#
loop_
_entity_poly.entity_id
_entity_poly.type
_entity_poly.pdbx_seq_one_letter_code
_entity_poly.pdbx_strand_id
1 'polypeptide(L)'
;MVGDKANVKRGKCAVINIDDEAGKTMLEHADCRHLTYAINNDASLKAENIQVLASGAKFDIKTEHGVLPLDLKITGIFNVYNVMAAAVFELVRGGQDFAVIVDYAHTPDGLENILKTAHQIAKKRIITVFGCGGDRDNTKRPIMGRIAG
;
A
#
# COMPACT_ATOMS: atom_id res chain seq x y z
N MET A 1 -34.94 5.04 -5.06
CA MET A 1 -34.25 6.15 -5.75
C MET A 1 -32.76 5.90 -5.60
N VAL A 2 -32.09 5.59 -6.71
CA VAL A 2 -30.64 5.29 -6.76
C VAL A 2 -29.92 6.63 -6.76
N GLY A 3 -29.14 6.91 -5.72
CA GLY A 3 -28.35 8.13 -5.61
C GLY A 3 -27.30 8.18 -6.74
N ASP A 4 -27.18 9.34 -7.36
CA ASP A 4 -26.23 9.62 -8.45
C ASP A 4 -24.82 9.09 -8.17
N LYS A 5 -24.30 8.23 -9.05
CA LYS A 5 -22.88 7.81 -9.11
C LYS A 5 -21.96 8.96 -9.59
N ALA A 6 -22.12 10.17 -9.06
CA ALA A 6 -21.57 11.40 -9.63
C ALA A 6 -20.07 11.68 -9.35
N ASN A 7 -19.33 10.81 -8.64
CA ASN A 7 -17.96 11.14 -8.21
C ASN A 7 -16.86 10.14 -8.61
N VAL A 8 -17.14 9.18 -9.50
CA VAL A 8 -16.11 8.25 -9.99
C VAL A 8 -15.43 8.83 -11.23
N LYS A 9 -14.28 9.52 -11.06
CA LYS A 9 -13.42 9.90 -12.20
C LYS A 9 -13.07 8.65 -13.02
N ARG A 10 -13.18 8.72 -14.35
CA ARG A 10 -12.87 7.60 -15.27
C ARG A 10 -11.36 7.29 -15.29
N GLY A 11 -11.00 6.04 -15.61
CA GLY A 11 -9.59 5.60 -15.72
C GLY A 11 -8.91 5.26 -14.39
N LYS A 12 -9.68 5.01 -13.33
CA LYS A 12 -9.13 4.59 -12.02
C LYS A 12 -8.80 3.10 -11.99
N CYS A 13 -7.77 2.76 -11.22
CA CYS A 13 -7.45 1.39 -10.84
C CYS A 13 -7.47 1.30 -9.31
N ALA A 14 -8.20 0.33 -8.76
CA ALA A 14 -8.13 -0.01 -7.34
C ALA A 14 -7.03 -1.05 -7.11
N VAL A 15 -6.22 -0.82 -6.07
CA VAL A 15 -5.19 -1.73 -5.59
C VAL A 15 -5.67 -2.29 -4.27
N ILE A 16 -5.90 -3.60 -4.21
CA ILE A 16 -6.68 -4.22 -3.11
C ILE A 16 -5.94 -5.44 -2.55
N ASN A 17 -5.76 -5.47 -1.23
CA ASN A 17 -5.36 -6.68 -0.52
C ASN A 17 -6.55 -7.62 -0.40
N ILE A 18 -6.51 -8.81 -1.00
CA ILE A 18 -7.63 -9.77 -0.91
C ILE A 18 -7.50 -10.78 0.23
N ASP A 19 -6.39 -10.74 0.99
CA ASP A 19 -6.27 -11.47 2.26
C ASP A 19 -6.99 -10.75 3.41
N ASP A 20 -7.44 -9.50 3.20
CA ASP A 20 -8.23 -8.72 4.15
C ASP A 20 -9.74 -8.79 3.79
N GLU A 21 -10.60 -9.11 4.76
CA GLU A 21 -12.05 -9.17 4.58
C GLU A 21 -12.67 -7.83 4.15
N ALA A 22 -12.15 -6.72 4.66
CA ALA A 22 -12.55 -5.39 4.19
C ALA A 22 -12.11 -5.18 2.74
N GLY A 23 -10.94 -5.69 2.35
CA GLY A 23 -10.46 -5.67 0.97
C GLY A 23 -11.36 -6.46 0.01
N LYS A 24 -11.83 -7.64 0.40
CA LYS A 24 -12.83 -8.41 -0.36
C LYS A 24 -14.12 -7.63 -0.58
N THR A 25 -14.63 -7.01 0.49
CA THR A 25 -15.83 -6.15 0.43
C THR A 25 -15.62 -4.96 -0.53
N MET A 26 -14.43 -4.34 -0.50
CA MET A 26 -14.08 -3.26 -1.43
C MET A 26 -14.03 -3.74 -2.88
N LEU A 27 -13.52 -4.94 -3.13
CA LEU A 27 -13.43 -5.53 -4.48
C LEU A 27 -14.82 -5.75 -5.10
N GLU A 28 -15.80 -6.18 -4.29
CA GLU A 28 -17.19 -6.39 -4.73
C GLU A 28 -17.90 -5.10 -5.15
N HIS A 29 -17.50 -3.95 -4.58
CA HIS A 29 -18.17 -2.67 -4.76
C HIS A 29 -17.37 -1.67 -5.62
N ALA A 30 -16.17 -2.04 -6.07
CA ALA A 30 -15.35 -1.21 -6.93
C ALA A 30 -15.74 -1.40 -8.40
N ASP A 31 -16.29 -0.35 -9.02
CA ASP A 31 -16.70 -0.35 -10.44
C ASP A 31 -15.55 0.06 -11.39
N CYS A 32 -14.31 -0.33 -11.09
CA CYS A 32 -13.13 0.10 -11.86
C CYS A 32 -12.16 -1.06 -12.14
N ARG A 33 -11.02 -0.80 -12.78
CA ARG A 33 -10.01 -1.85 -12.97
C ARG A 33 -9.47 -2.26 -11.60
N HIS A 34 -9.28 -3.55 -11.37
CA HIS A 34 -8.71 -4.08 -10.14
C HIS A 34 -7.32 -4.65 -10.38
N LEU A 35 -6.40 -4.34 -9.48
CA LEU A 35 -5.17 -5.08 -9.29
C LEU A 35 -5.14 -5.56 -7.85
N THR A 36 -5.13 -6.87 -7.67
CA THR A 36 -5.17 -7.48 -6.34
C THR A 36 -3.77 -7.90 -5.93
N TYR A 37 -3.50 -7.85 -4.63
CA TYR A 37 -2.31 -8.46 -4.06
C TYR A 37 -2.66 -9.34 -2.86
N ALA A 38 -1.89 -10.41 -2.66
CA ALA A 38 -2.10 -11.38 -1.60
C ALA A 38 -0.84 -12.20 -1.29
N ILE A 39 -0.85 -12.85 -0.14
CA ILE A 39 0.07 -13.93 0.24
C ILE A 39 -0.67 -15.27 0.15
N ASN A 40 -1.88 -15.33 0.72
CA ASN A 40 -2.62 -16.57 0.94
C ASN A 40 -3.58 -16.91 -0.21
N ASN A 41 -4.15 -15.89 -0.84
CA ASN A 41 -5.07 -16.04 -1.96
C ASN A 41 -4.38 -15.85 -3.32
N ASP A 42 -5.04 -16.29 -4.40
CA ASP A 42 -4.58 -16.03 -5.76
C ASP A 42 -4.93 -14.60 -6.20
N ALA A 43 -3.94 -13.85 -6.68
CA ALA A 43 -4.05 -12.41 -6.91
C ALA A 43 -3.19 -11.96 -8.11
N SER A 44 -3.45 -10.77 -8.64
CA SER A 44 -2.64 -10.18 -9.73
C SER A 44 -1.15 -10.10 -9.38
N LEU A 45 -0.84 -9.84 -8.10
CA LEU A 45 0.49 -9.95 -7.53
C LEU A 45 0.42 -10.85 -6.30
N LYS A 46 1.12 -11.97 -6.32
CA LYS A 46 1.16 -12.90 -5.19
C LYS A 46 2.56 -13.01 -4.61
N ALA A 47 2.69 -12.85 -3.30
CA ALA A 47 3.95 -13.12 -2.61
C ALA A 47 4.05 -14.61 -2.26
N GLU A 48 5.12 -15.26 -2.71
CA GLU A 48 5.39 -16.68 -2.46
C GLU A 48 6.84 -16.85 -1.93
N ASN A 49 7.18 -18.06 -1.47
CA ASN A 49 8.51 -18.40 -0.94
C ASN A 49 9.01 -17.48 0.18
N ILE A 50 8.10 -17.03 1.05
CA ILE A 50 8.38 -16.03 2.07
C ILE A 50 9.23 -16.62 3.21
N GLN A 51 10.36 -15.97 3.48
CA GLN A 51 11.25 -16.23 4.60
C GLN A 51 11.39 -14.94 5.41
N VAL A 52 10.81 -14.92 6.61
CA VAL A 52 10.97 -13.80 7.55
C VAL A 52 12.03 -14.19 8.57
N LEU A 53 13.09 -13.37 8.63
CA LEU A 53 14.20 -13.51 9.55
C LEU A 53 14.27 -12.27 10.45
N ALA A 54 14.95 -12.35 11.59
CA ALA A 54 15.18 -11.17 12.43
C ALA A 54 15.95 -10.05 11.68
N SER A 55 16.76 -10.43 10.69
CA SER A 55 17.57 -9.51 9.87
C SER A 55 16.84 -8.95 8.65
N GLY A 56 15.63 -9.42 8.33
CA GLY A 56 14.94 -9.01 7.10
C GLY A 56 13.87 -9.99 6.62
N ALA A 57 13.40 -9.80 5.40
CA ALA A 57 12.45 -10.70 4.75
C ALA A 57 12.88 -10.98 3.31
N LYS A 58 12.79 -12.23 2.87
CA LYS A 58 13.00 -12.64 1.48
C LYS A 58 11.73 -13.27 0.94
N PHE A 59 11.33 -12.94 -0.27
CA PHE A 59 10.15 -13.51 -0.90
C PHE A 59 10.14 -13.21 -2.40
N ASP A 60 9.31 -13.92 -3.12
CA ASP A 60 9.11 -13.73 -4.56
C ASP A 60 7.76 -13.08 -4.82
N ILE A 61 7.72 -12.04 -5.66
CA ILE A 61 6.48 -11.49 -6.22
C ILE A 61 6.21 -12.18 -7.54
N LYS A 62 5.13 -12.95 -7.58
CA LYS A 62 4.63 -13.58 -8.80
C LYS A 62 3.58 -12.69 -9.45
N THR A 63 3.72 -12.50 -10.75
CA THR A 63 2.81 -11.74 -11.61
C THR A 63 2.54 -12.54 -12.89
N GLU A 64 1.58 -12.09 -13.70
CA GLU A 64 1.36 -12.65 -15.04
C GLU A 64 2.58 -12.48 -15.98
N HIS A 65 3.47 -11.52 -15.68
CA HIS A 65 4.65 -11.21 -16.48
C HIS A 65 5.93 -11.92 -16.00
N GLY A 66 5.85 -12.68 -14.91
CA GLY A 66 6.99 -13.40 -14.35
C GLY A 66 7.13 -13.21 -12.84
N VAL A 67 8.31 -13.59 -12.34
CA VAL A 67 8.62 -13.63 -10.91
C VAL A 67 9.75 -12.66 -10.58
N LEU A 68 9.55 -11.83 -9.55
CA LEU A 68 10.53 -10.88 -9.04
C LEU A 68 10.96 -11.29 -7.61
N PRO A 69 12.20 -11.79 -7.43
CA PRO A 69 12.71 -12.07 -6.09
C PRO A 69 13.09 -10.77 -5.35
N LEU A 70 12.76 -10.69 -4.06
CA LEU A 70 13.06 -9.56 -3.19
C LEU A 70 13.82 -9.99 -1.93
N ASP A 71 14.79 -9.17 -1.51
CA ASP A 71 15.54 -9.27 -0.25
C ASP A 71 15.45 -7.93 0.49
N LEU A 72 14.58 -7.89 1.49
CA LEU A 72 14.33 -6.72 2.32
C LEU A 72 15.20 -6.77 3.58
N LYS A 73 15.74 -5.61 3.96
CA LYS A 73 16.44 -5.42 5.26
C LYS A 73 15.49 -5.04 6.40
N ILE A 74 14.20 -5.23 6.19
CA ILE A 74 13.14 -5.00 7.18
C ILE A 74 12.41 -6.33 7.43
N THR A 75 12.16 -6.63 8.71
CA THR A 75 11.55 -7.89 9.15
C THR A 75 10.04 -7.77 9.31
N GLY A 76 9.34 -8.90 9.44
CA GLY A 76 7.90 -8.97 9.69
C GLY A 76 7.05 -9.18 8.44
N ILE A 77 6.03 -10.03 8.57
CA ILE A 77 5.11 -10.37 7.47
C ILE A 77 4.30 -9.16 6.96
N PHE A 78 4.02 -8.20 7.83
CA PHE A 78 3.32 -6.95 7.47
C PHE A 78 4.12 -6.12 6.45
N ASN A 79 5.45 -6.16 6.52
CA ASN A 79 6.28 -5.47 5.53
C ASN A 79 6.23 -6.12 4.15
N VAL A 80 5.96 -7.42 4.08
CA VAL A 80 5.70 -8.10 2.79
C VAL A 80 4.43 -7.52 2.16
N TYR A 81 3.32 -7.43 2.90
CA TYR A 81 2.08 -6.80 2.39
C TYR A 81 2.28 -5.34 1.95
N ASN A 82 3.06 -4.56 2.69
CA ASN A 82 3.33 -3.16 2.34
C ASN A 82 4.11 -3.04 1.03
N VAL A 83 5.14 -3.87 0.87
CA VAL A 83 5.94 -3.91 -0.37
C VAL A 83 5.10 -4.43 -1.53
N MET A 84 4.25 -5.42 -1.32
CA MET A 84 3.30 -5.89 -2.33
C MET A 84 2.37 -4.76 -2.79
N ALA A 85 1.78 -4.01 -1.85
CA ALA A 85 0.93 -2.87 -2.17
C ALA A 85 1.66 -1.82 -3.03
N ALA A 86 2.93 -1.52 -2.70
CA ALA A 86 3.76 -0.61 -3.46
C ALA A 86 4.13 -1.15 -4.86
N ALA A 87 4.46 -2.45 -4.97
CA ALA A 87 4.83 -3.09 -6.22
C ALA A 87 3.69 -3.08 -7.25
N VAL A 88 2.43 -3.18 -6.80
CA VAL A 88 1.26 -3.05 -7.69
C VAL A 88 1.27 -1.68 -8.41
N PHE A 89 1.68 -0.59 -7.75
CA PHE A 89 1.73 0.72 -8.39
C PHE A 89 2.75 0.83 -9.52
N GLU A 90 3.84 0.04 -9.47
CA GLU A 90 4.78 -0.03 -10.59
C GLU A 90 4.15 -0.70 -11.82
N LEU A 91 3.27 -1.68 -11.64
CA LEU A 91 2.49 -2.27 -12.74
C LEU A 91 1.36 -1.37 -13.24
N VAL A 92 0.94 -0.38 -12.44
CA VAL A 92 -0.01 0.68 -12.87
C VAL A 92 0.67 1.72 -13.79
N ARG A 93 1.93 1.53 -14.18
CA ARG A 93 2.68 2.44 -15.08
C ARG A 93 1.93 2.73 -16.39
N GLY A 94 1.26 3.87 -16.38
CA GLY A 94 0.77 4.61 -17.54
C GLY A 94 1.61 5.85 -17.85
N GLY A 95 2.92 5.84 -17.57
CA GLY A 95 3.84 6.96 -17.88
C GLY A 95 3.87 8.11 -16.86
N GLN A 96 3.73 7.81 -15.57
CA GLN A 96 3.70 8.82 -14.50
C GLN A 96 5.12 9.28 -14.12
N ASP A 97 5.32 10.56 -13.78
CA ASP A 97 6.63 11.18 -13.49
C ASP A 97 6.95 11.31 -11.98
N PHE A 98 6.22 10.57 -11.15
CA PHE A 98 6.33 10.59 -9.68
C PHE A 98 6.47 9.19 -9.09
N ALA A 99 7.08 9.12 -7.90
CA ALA A 99 7.22 7.89 -7.11
C ALA A 99 6.18 7.86 -5.98
N VAL A 100 5.69 6.66 -5.64
CA VAL A 100 4.73 6.45 -4.55
C VAL A 100 5.38 5.55 -3.50
N ILE A 101 5.27 5.95 -2.23
CA ILE A 101 5.74 5.18 -1.07
C ILE A 101 4.50 4.88 -0.23
N VAL A 102 4.28 3.60 0.08
CA VAL A 102 3.14 3.14 0.89
C VAL A 102 3.68 2.58 2.19
N ASP A 103 3.16 3.08 3.32
CA ASP A 103 3.53 2.62 4.65
C ASP A 103 2.30 2.53 5.56
N TYR A 104 2.33 1.61 6.51
CA TYR A 104 1.25 1.32 7.45
C TYR A 104 1.41 2.04 8.81
N ALA A 105 2.16 3.14 8.86
CA ALA A 105 2.30 3.96 10.06
C ALA A 105 0.94 4.41 10.61
N HIS A 106 0.53 3.76 11.69
CA HIS A 106 -0.65 4.06 12.48
C HIS A 106 -0.27 4.66 13.85
N THR A 107 0.99 5.08 14.00
CA THR A 107 1.53 5.79 15.16
C THR A 107 2.23 7.09 14.73
N PRO A 108 2.26 8.12 15.59
CA PRO A 108 2.99 9.36 15.31
C PRO A 108 4.47 9.14 14.94
N ASP A 109 5.19 8.34 15.74
CA ASP A 109 6.62 8.08 15.52
C ASP A 109 6.89 7.36 14.20
N GLY A 110 5.99 6.44 13.81
CA GLY A 110 6.06 5.76 12.53
C GLY A 110 5.97 6.77 11.38
N LEU A 111 4.94 7.61 11.41
CA LEU A 111 4.70 8.63 10.37
C LEU A 111 5.89 9.61 10.27
N GLU A 112 6.44 10.03 11.41
CA GLU A 112 7.58 10.95 11.44
C GLU A 112 8.84 10.34 10.80
N ASN A 113 9.17 9.09 11.13
CA ASN A 113 10.34 8.42 10.59
C ASN A 113 10.26 8.20 9.06
N ILE A 114 9.06 7.91 8.56
CA ILE A 114 8.82 7.75 7.12
C ILE A 114 8.99 9.08 6.41
N LEU A 115 8.40 10.15 6.93
CA LEU A 115 8.53 11.46 6.31
C LEU A 115 9.96 11.97 6.35
N LYS A 116 10.71 11.73 7.44
CA LYS A 116 12.15 12.03 7.50
C LYS A 116 12.93 11.28 6.43
N THR A 117 12.69 9.99 6.28
CA THR A 117 13.36 9.15 5.26
C THR A 117 12.97 9.60 3.85
N ALA A 118 11.68 9.86 3.61
CA ALA A 118 11.17 10.34 2.34
C ALA A 118 11.80 11.68 1.93
N HIS A 119 11.96 12.61 2.88
CA HIS A 119 12.64 13.90 2.65
C HIS A 119 14.13 13.74 2.28
N GLN A 120 14.81 12.71 2.77
CA GLN A 120 16.21 12.46 2.43
C GLN A 120 16.37 11.93 1.00
N ILE A 121 15.38 11.21 0.47
CA ILE A 121 15.46 10.56 -0.85
C ILE A 121 14.71 11.33 -1.95
N ALA A 122 13.73 12.15 -1.60
CA ALA A 122 12.90 12.87 -2.57
C ALA A 122 13.66 14.05 -3.18
N LYS A 123 13.82 14.03 -4.50
CA LYS A 123 14.38 15.14 -5.29
C LYS A 123 13.34 16.18 -5.71
N LYS A 124 12.06 15.86 -5.54
CA LYS A 124 10.90 16.68 -5.91
C LYS A 124 9.97 16.78 -4.69
N ARG A 125 8.85 17.50 -4.86
CA ARG A 125 7.81 17.65 -3.84
C ARG A 125 7.29 16.30 -3.33
N ILE A 126 7.16 16.18 -2.01
CA ILE A 126 6.49 15.06 -1.34
C ILE A 126 5.02 15.40 -1.17
N ILE A 127 4.14 14.45 -1.49
CA ILE A 127 2.70 14.54 -1.24
C ILE A 127 2.35 13.42 -0.27
N THR A 128 2.00 13.79 0.95
CA THR A 128 1.64 12.83 2.00
C THR A 128 0.13 12.62 1.99
N VAL A 129 -0.29 11.37 1.80
CA VAL A 129 -1.68 10.96 2.01
C VAL A 129 -1.67 10.02 3.22
N PHE A 130 -2.40 10.39 4.29
CA PHE A 130 -2.47 9.60 5.52
C PHE A 130 -3.91 9.54 6.03
N GLY A 131 -4.19 8.55 6.88
CA GLY A 131 -5.49 8.38 7.54
C GLY A 131 -5.33 7.77 8.92
N CYS A 132 -6.30 8.01 9.80
CA CYS A 132 -6.39 7.35 11.10
C CYS A 132 -7.63 6.44 11.10
N GLY A 133 -7.46 5.15 11.40
CA GLY A 133 -8.57 4.21 11.52
C GLY A 133 -9.61 4.64 12.56
N GLY A 134 -10.88 4.37 12.28
CA GLY A 134 -12.00 4.66 13.17
C GLY A 134 -11.99 3.85 14.46
N ASP A 135 -12.53 4.44 15.53
CA ASP A 135 -12.84 3.89 16.86
C ASP A 135 -11.74 3.46 17.85
N ARG A 136 -10.43 3.52 17.53
CA ARG A 136 -9.41 2.98 18.46
C ARG A 136 -8.59 3.98 19.27
N ASP A 137 -8.32 5.20 18.79
CA ASP A 137 -7.62 6.24 19.58
C ASP A 137 -7.66 7.62 18.89
N ASN A 138 -8.47 8.55 19.40
CA ASN A 138 -8.61 9.89 18.80
C ASN A 138 -7.49 10.86 19.20
N THR A 139 -6.70 10.54 20.24
CA THR A 139 -5.68 11.45 20.79
C THR A 139 -4.48 11.63 19.84
N LYS A 140 -4.21 10.63 18.99
CA LYS A 140 -3.11 10.62 18.03
C LYS A 140 -3.37 11.45 16.77
N ARG A 141 -4.64 11.68 16.41
CA ARG A 141 -5.04 12.38 15.18
C ARG A 141 -4.44 13.79 15.04
N PRO A 142 -4.53 14.69 16.04
CA PRO A 142 -3.92 16.02 15.92
C PRO A 142 -2.39 16.01 15.97
N ILE A 143 -1.77 14.95 16.47
CA ILE A 143 -0.31 14.78 16.45
C ILE A 143 0.12 14.35 15.05
N MET A 144 -0.53 13.31 14.49
CA MET A 144 -0.26 12.82 13.13
C MET A 144 -0.54 13.89 12.07
N GLY A 145 -1.58 14.71 12.24
CA GLY A 145 -1.84 15.86 11.36
C GLY A 145 -0.70 16.88 11.36
N ARG A 146 -0.15 17.22 12.53
CA ARG A 146 1.01 18.13 12.62
C ARG A 146 2.28 17.55 11.99
N ILE A 147 2.47 16.24 12.08
CA ILE A 147 3.62 15.56 11.49
C ILE A 147 3.51 15.52 9.96
N ALA A 148 2.29 15.37 9.43
CA ALA A 148 2.04 15.30 7.99
C ALA A 148 2.23 16.65 7.25
N GLY A 149 2.02 17.78 7.95
CA GLY A 149 2.15 19.13 7.40
C GLY A 149 0.93 20.00 7.67
#